data_AF-A0A1H6WRN4-F1
#
_entry.id   AF-A0A1H6WRN4-F1
#
_cell.length_a   1.000
_cell.length_b   1.000
_cell.length_c   1.000
_cell.angle_alpha   90.00
_cell.angle_beta   90.00
_cell.angle_gamma   90.00
#
_symmetry.space_group_name_H-M   'P 1'
#
loop_
_entity.id
_entity.type
_entity.pdbx_description
1 polymer ?
#
loop_
_entity_poly.entity_id
_entity_poly.type
_entity_poly.pdbx_seq_one_letter_code
_entity_poly.pdbx_strand_id
1 'polypeptide(L)'
;MPIIESLEESFTLQVGQSILTFKQTDVNVEIYHYAFNISSNQIENALVWAKAHLSLIENVEGNLVTTFETWKAKSIYFTDNNGNILEFIAREDIQVNVQGDFSPSQIINISEMGVVTEQPMVQAEKLIADYGLSYFEKNEPTEQFLALGDDHGLLIMVTPNRNWYPTSIAAQFTPAEIMIESNELVVSLLSEELK
;
A
#
# COMPACT_ATOMS: atom_id res chain seq x y z
N MET A 1 8.07 -10.12 9.67
CA MET A 1 8.26 -10.63 8.30
C MET A 1 9.68 -11.14 8.17
N PRO A 2 9.94 -12.29 7.52
CA PRO A 2 11.28 -12.81 7.41
C PRO A 2 12.09 -12.05 6.35
N ILE A 3 13.36 -11.78 6.65
CA ILE A 3 14.35 -11.36 5.66
C ILE A 3 14.73 -12.60 4.85
N ILE A 4 14.59 -12.52 3.54
CA ILE A 4 14.93 -13.61 2.61
C ILE A 4 16.25 -13.37 1.87
N GLU A 5 16.69 -12.11 1.80
CA GLU A 5 17.98 -11.71 1.27
C GLU A 5 18.51 -10.49 2.03
N SER A 6 19.82 -10.46 2.28
CA SER A 6 20.51 -9.31 2.87
C SER A 6 21.84 -9.14 2.14
N LEU A 7 21.99 -8.00 1.49
CA LEU A 7 23.20 -7.57 0.79
C LEU A 7 23.80 -6.36 1.52
N GLU A 8 24.91 -5.81 1.01
CA GLU A 8 25.59 -4.67 1.62
C GLU A 8 24.73 -3.40 1.63
N GLU A 9 24.02 -3.14 0.53
CA GLU A 9 23.22 -1.92 0.32
C GLU A 9 21.72 -2.21 0.15
N SER A 10 21.26 -3.42 0.44
CA SER A 10 19.84 -3.76 0.35
C SER A 10 19.46 -4.93 1.24
N PHE A 11 18.17 -5.02 1.56
CA PHE A 11 17.58 -6.22 2.14
C PHE A 11 16.18 -6.43 1.60
N THR A 12 15.77 -7.70 1.58
CA THR A 12 14.50 -8.13 1.02
C THR A 12 13.68 -8.90 2.04
N LEU A 13 12.43 -8.49 2.20
CA LEU A 13 11.43 -9.12 3.05
C LEU A 13 10.46 -9.96 2.22
N GLN A 14 10.10 -11.13 2.74
CA GLN A 14 8.89 -11.82 2.29
C GLN A 14 7.68 -11.20 3.00
N VAL A 15 6.75 -10.68 2.21
CA VAL A 15 5.52 -10.04 2.68
C VAL A 15 4.33 -10.87 2.20
N GLY A 16 4.06 -11.97 2.89
CA GLY A 16 3.06 -12.94 2.44
C GLY A 16 3.41 -13.46 1.04
N GLN A 17 2.60 -13.16 0.04
CA GLN A 17 2.82 -13.50 -1.38
C GLN A 17 3.67 -12.47 -2.14
N SER A 18 3.91 -11.29 -1.57
CA SER A 18 4.70 -10.22 -2.17
C SER A 18 6.15 -10.21 -1.69
N ILE A 19 7.00 -9.49 -2.42
CA ILE A 19 8.40 -9.24 -2.09
C ILE A 19 8.59 -7.74 -1.91
N LEU A 20 9.27 -7.34 -0.84
CA LEU A 20 9.62 -5.94 -0.58
C LEU A 20 11.13 -5.81 -0.40
N THR A 21 11.78 -5.08 -1.29
CA THR A 21 13.21 -4.80 -1.21
C THR A 21 13.44 -3.35 -0.84
N PHE A 22 14.16 -3.11 0.24
CA PHE A 22 14.69 -1.80 0.58
C PHE A 22 16.11 -1.69 0.02
N LYS A 23 16.38 -0.63 -0.72
CA LYS A 23 17.70 -0.28 -1.25
C LYS A 23 18.20 0.98 -0.53
N GLN A 24 19.45 0.96 -0.08
CA GLN A 24 20.13 2.13 0.43
C GLN A 24 20.28 3.16 -0.69
N THR A 25 20.13 4.42 -0.34
CA THR A 25 20.30 5.54 -1.27
C THR A 25 20.90 6.73 -0.53
N ASP A 26 21.79 7.45 -1.22
CA ASP A 26 22.35 8.72 -0.75
C ASP A 26 21.48 9.92 -1.14
N VAL A 27 20.44 9.68 -1.96
CA VAL A 27 19.47 10.69 -2.37
C VAL A 27 18.38 10.75 -1.31
N ASN A 28 18.03 11.96 -0.87
CA ASN A 28 16.86 12.16 -0.01
C ASN A 28 15.61 11.68 -0.75
N VAL A 29 14.96 10.68 -0.17
CA VAL A 29 13.67 10.16 -0.62
C VAL A 29 12.57 10.73 0.26
N GLU A 30 11.47 11.09 -0.36
CA GLU A 30 10.25 11.49 0.34
C GLU A 30 9.51 10.25 0.85
N ILE A 31 8.52 10.45 1.72
CA ILE A 31 7.82 9.33 2.34
C ILE A 31 7.03 8.50 1.33
N TYR A 32 7.05 7.19 1.51
CA TYR A 32 6.19 6.26 0.77
C TYR A 32 4.88 6.03 1.54
N HIS A 33 3.82 5.71 0.79
CA HIS A 33 2.62 5.09 1.33
C HIS A 33 2.46 3.70 0.73
N TYR A 34 2.30 2.68 1.57
CA TYR A 34 1.98 1.33 1.13
C TYR A 34 1.21 0.57 2.20
N ALA A 35 0.32 -0.32 1.78
CA ALA A 35 -0.55 -1.08 2.65
C ALA A 35 -0.27 -2.59 2.55
N PHE A 36 -0.64 -3.31 3.59
CA PHE A 36 -0.58 -4.76 3.66
C PHE A 36 -1.97 -5.33 3.86
N ASN A 37 -2.35 -6.28 3.01
CA ASN A 37 -3.58 -7.03 3.21
C ASN A 37 -3.42 -7.92 4.45
N ILE A 38 -4.37 -7.81 5.36
CA ILE A 38 -4.58 -8.75 6.47
C ILE A 38 -5.97 -9.36 6.34
N SER A 39 -6.18 -10.49 7.00
CA SER A 39 -7.49 -11.12 7.03
C SER A 39 -8.54 -10.20 7.69
N SER A 40 -9.73 -10.13 7.10
CA SER A 40 -10.82 -9.29 7.61
C SER A 40 -11.27 -9.66 9.02
N ASN A 41 -11.16 -10.93 9.40
CA ASN A 41 -11.49 -11.39 10.74
C ASN A 41 -10.42 -11.08 11.80
N GLN A 42 -9.28 -10.51 11.40
CA GLN A 42 -8.14 -10.22 12.29
C GLN A 42 -7.98 -8.73 12.64
N ILE A 43 -8.84 -7.82 12.16
CA ILE A 43 -8.66 -6.37 12.36
C ILE A 43 -8.48 -5.98 13.84
N GLU A 44 -9.28 -6.55 14.74
CA GLU A 44 -9.18 -6.23 16.18
C GLU A 44 -7.91 -6.81 16.82
N ASN A 45 -7.54 -8.04 16.45
CA ASN A 45 -6.30 -8.67 16.92
C ASN A 45 -5.08 -7.91 16.40
N ALA A 46 -5.12 -7.46 15.15
CA ALA A 46 -4.09 -6.63 14.54
C ALA A 46 -3.95 -5.30 15.26
N LEU A 47 -5.06 -4.66 15.66
CA LEU A 47 -5.02 -3.44 16.47
C LEU A 47 -4.38 -3.67 17.83
N VAL A 48 -4.76 -4.75 18.53
CA VAL A 48 -4.18 -5.10 19.85
C VAL A 48 -2.68 -5.33 19.73
N TRP A 49 -2.25 -6.09 18.72
CA TRP A 49 -0.83 -6.30 18.46
C TRP A 49 -0.13 -4.99 18.09
N ALA A 50 -0.69 -4.20 17.17
CA ALA A 50 -0.06 -2.99 16.66
C ALA A 50 0.15 -1.94 17.77
N LYS A 51 -0.80 -1.79 18.72
CA LYS A 51 -0.64 -0.90 19.89
C LYS A 51 0.60 -1.17 20.73
N ALA A 52 1.07 -2.41 20.76
CA ALA A 52 2.25 -2.81 21.53
C ALA A 52 3.56 -2.69 20.74
N HIS A 53 3.51 -2.57 19.41
CA HIS A 53 4.68 -2.74 18.54
C HIS A 53 4.92 -1.59 17.57
N LEU A 54 3.93 -0.76 17.28
CA LEU A 54 3.95 0.21 16.19
C LEU A 54 3.56 1.62 16.65
N SER A 55 4.08 2.61 15.94
CA SER A 55 3.69 4.02 16.06
C SER A 55 2.40 4.25 15.28
N LEU A 56 1.26 4.03 15.93
CA LEU A 56 -0.05 4.16 15.29
C LEU A 56 -0.44 5.61 14.98
N ILE A 57 -1.20 5.80 13.91
CA ILE A 57 -1.76 7.09 13.49
C ILE A 57 -3.27 7.05 13.71
N GLU A 58 -3.80 8.04 14.43
CA GLU A 58 -5.24 8.27 14.56
C GLU A 58 -5.79 8.97 13.31
N ASN A 59 -7.03 8.64 12.96
CA ASN A 59 -7.73 9.37 11.93
C ASN A 59 -8.22 10.75 12.44
N VAL A 60 -8.83 11.52 11.54
CA VAL A 60 -9.32 12.88 11.86
C VAL A 60 -10.36 12.94 13.00
N GLU A 61 -10.97 11.81 13.35
CA GLU A 61 -11.93 11.67 14.45
C GLU A 61 -11.29 11.16 15.75
N GLY A 62 -9.98 10.90 15.75
CA GLY A 62 -9.25 10.32 16.89
C GLY A 62 -9.35 8.79 16.98
N ASN A 63 -9.81 8.12 15.93
CA ASN A 63 -9.95 6.66 15.92
C ASN A 63 -8.72 5.99 15.30
N LEU A 64 -8.30 4.85 15.87
CA LEU A 64 -7.18 4.04 15.36
C LEU A 64 -7.58 3.04 14.27
N VAL A 65 -8.89 2.84 14.07
CA VAL A 65 -9.44 2.02 12.99
C VAL A 65 -10.34 2.91 12.16
N THR A 66 -10.04 3.01 10.87
CA THR A 66 -10.89 3.69 9.89
C THR A 66 -11.70 2.65 9.12
N THR A 67 -12.99 2.91 8.92
CA THR A 67 -13.86 2.06 8.09
C THR A 67 -14.11 2.75 6.74
N PHE A 68 -13.82 2.05 5.66
CA PHE A 68 -14.08 2.48 4.28
C PHE A 68 -15.23 1.66 3.72
N GLU A 69 -16.46 2.16 3.89
CA GLU A 69 -17.70 1.45 3.53
C GLU A 69 -17.73 1.04 2.04
N THR A 70 -17.39 1.97 1.13
CA THR A 70 -17.39 1.69 -0.32
C THR A 70 -16.37 0.60 -0.67
N TRP A 71 -15.20 0.63 -0.02
CA TRP A 71 -14.11 -0.33 -0.25
C TRP A 71 -14.33 -1.64 0.52
N LYS A 72 -15.37 -1.71 1.37
CA LYS A 72 -15.62 -2.78 2.34
C LYS A 72 -14.36 -3.18 3.08
N ALA A 73 -13.67 -2.18 3.61
CA ALA A 73 -12.38 -2.36 4.23
C ALA A 73 -12.28 -1.63 5.57
N LYS A 74 -11.44 -2.17 6.46
CA LYS A 74 -11.04 -1.49 7.70
C LYS A 74 -9.53 -1.37 7.75
N SER A 75 -9.05 -0.23 8.23
CA SER A 75 -7.63 0.12 8.14
C SER A 75 -7.07 0.61 9.45
N ILE A 76 -5.82 0.22 9.72
CA ILE A 76 -4.99 0.70 10.83
C ILE A 76 -3.73 1.32 10.23
N TYR A 77 -3.52 2.60 10.49
CA TYR A 77 -2.38 3.35 9.98
C TYR A 77 -1.25 3.43 11.01
N PHE A 78 -0.02 3.37 10.55
CA PHE A 78 1.17 3.48 11.39
C PHE A 78 2.39 3.99 10.60
N THR A 79 3.45 4.40 11.29
CA THR A 79 4.70 4.79 10.64
C THR A 79 5.81 3.77 10.88
N ASP A 80 6.69 3.60 9.90
CA ASP A 80 7.97 2.92 10.10
C ASP A 80 9.05 3.89 10.65
N ASN A 81 10.28 3.39 10.79
CA ASN A 81 11.42 4.17 11.29
C ASN A 81 11.94 5.22 10.30
N ASN A 82 11.49 5.20 9.05
CA ASN A 82 11.82 6.18 8.00
C ASN A 82 10.69 7.19 7.80
N GLY A 83 9.60 7.09 8.55
CA GLY A 83 8.44 8.00 8.45
C GLY A 83 7.48 7.67 7.33
N ASN A 84 7.63 6.51 6.68
CA ASN A 84 6.67 6.05 5.69
C ASN A 84 5.30 5.82 6.34
N ILE A 85 4.23 6.02 5.57
CA ILE A 85 2.85 5.82 6.03
C ILE A 85 2.40 4.43 5.62
N LEU A 86 2.39 3.53 6.58
CA LEU A 86 2.03 2.13 6.39
C LEU A 86 0.59 1.88 6.85
N GLU A 87 -0.02 0.86 6.28
CA GLU A 87 -1.39 0.50 6.57
C GLU A 87 -1.54 -1.02 6.68
N PHE A 88 -2.25 -1.48 7.70
CA PHE A 88 -2.91 -2.78 7.65
C PHE A 88 -4.32 -2.56 7.14
N ILE A 89 -4.66 -3.17 6.01
CA ILE A 89 -6.00 -3.10 5.43
C ILE A 89 -6.66 -4.47 5.43
N ALA A 90 -7.85 -4.52 6.01
CA ALA A 90 -8.69 -5.70 6.15
C ALA A 90 -9.89 -5.59 5.20
N ARG A 91 -9.78 -6.18 4.02
CA ARG A 91 -10.85 -6.16 2.99
C ARG A 91 -11.80 -7.33 3.17
N GLU A 92 -13.10 -7.06 3.20
CA GLU A 92 -14.11 -8.10 3.36
C GLU A 92 -14.15 -9.09 2.19
N ASP A 93 -13.85 -8.63 0.97
CA ASP A 93 -13.90 -9.46 -0.24
C ASP A 93 -12.71 -10.43 -0.35
N ILE A 94 -11.65 -10.27 0.47
CA ILE A 94 -10.58 -11.27 0.60
C ILE A 94 -11.01 -12.35 1.60
N GLN A 95 -11.48 -13.48 1.07
CA GLN A 95 -12.03 -14.61 1.83
C GLN A 95 -10.94 -15.52 2.43
N VAL A 96 -10.03 -14.95 3.22
CA VAL A 96 -9.04 -15.68 3.99
C VAL A 96 -9.40 -15.53 5.46
N ASN A 97 -9.66 -16.63 6.16
CA ASN A 97 -9.91 -16.61 7.61
C ASN A 97 -8.69 -17.16 8.35
N VAL A 98 -8.20 -16.41 9.32
CA VAL A 98 -7.07 -16.82 10.16
C VAL A 98 -7.55 -17.00 11.59
N GLN A 99 -7.02 -18.02 12.27
CA GLN A 99 -7.33 -18.32 13.67
C GLN A 99 -6.13 -17.96 14.56
N GLY A 100 -6.42 -17.66 15.83
CA GLY A 100 -5.41 -17.27 16.82
C GLY A 100 -5.09 -15.78 16.80
N ASP A 101 -4.05 -15.43 17.55
CA ASP A 101 -3.59 -14.06 17.69
C ASP A 101 -2.96 -13.54 16.40
N PHE A 102 -3.02 -12.22 16.21
CA PHE A 102 -2.39 -11.58 15.06
C PHE A 102 -0.86 -11.65 15.16
N SER A 103 -0.23 -11.95 14.04
CA SER A 103 1.22 -11.83 13.85
C SER A 103 1.50 -11.31 12.44
N PRO A 104 2.56 -10.50 12.23
CA PRO A 104 2.99 -10.08 10.89
C PRO A 104 3.26 -11.23 9.91
N SER A 105 3.43 -12.47 10.41
CA SER A 105 3.53 -13.66 9.55
C SER A 105 2.22 -14.02 8.84
N GLN A 106 1.09 -13.43 9.24
CA GLN A 106 -0.24 -13.63 8.65
C GLN A 106 -0.60 -12.56 7.60
N ILE A 107 0.30 -11.61 7.33
CA ILE A 107 0.14 -10.67 6.22
C ILE A 107 0.03 -11.47 4.92
N ILE A 108 -0.97 -11.13 4.11
CA ILE A 108 -1.33 -11.86 2.90
C ILE A 108 -0.42 -11.43 1.74
N ASN A 109 -0.28 -10.11 1.53
CA ASN A 109 0.50 -9.50 0.46
C ASN A 109 0.63 -7.97 0.68
N ILE A 110 1.41 -7.29 -0.15
CA ILE A 110 1.35 -5.81 -0.28
C ILE A 110 0.07 -5.48 -1.02
N SER A 111 -0.85 -4.77 -0.37
CA SER A 111 -2.17 -4.43 -0.94
C SER A 111 -2.15 -3.16 -1.77
N GLU A 112 -1.36 -2.17 -1.37
CA GLU A 112 -1.40 -0.85 -1.99
C GLU A 112 0.02 -0.30 -2.09
N MET A 113 0.31 0.39 -3.19
CA MET A 113 1.51 1.19 -3.36
C MET A 113 1.14 2.58 -3.90
N GLY A 114 1.51 3.62 -3.15
CA GLY A 114 1.34 5.00 -3.56
C GLY A 114 2.25 5.37 -4.74
N VAL A 115 1.66 6.01 -5.75
CA VAL A 115 2.36 6.55 -6.92
C VAL A 115 1.98 8.01 -7.07
N VAL A 116 2.97 8.90 -7.02
CA VAL A 116 2.76 10.34 -7.19
C VAL A 116 3.07 10.74 -8.63
N THR A 117 2.10 11.32 -9.31
CA THR A 117 2.18 11.72 -10.73
C THR A 117 1.39 12.99 -10.99
N GLU A 118 1.87 13.85 -11.89
CA GLU A 118 1.16 15.09 -12.24
C GLU A 118 -0.17 14.86 -12.96
N GLN A 119 -0.34 13.69 -13.62
CA GLN A 119 -1.53 13.38 -14.41
C GLN A 119 -2.03 11.94 -14.14
N PRO A 120 -2.60 11.65 -12.95
CA PRO A 120 -3.05 10.31 -12.58
C PRO A 120 -3.92 9.65 -13.65
N MET A 121 -4.94 10.35 -14.14
CA MET A 121 -5.87 9.82 -15.15
C MET A 121 -5.15 9.45 -16.45
N VAL A 122 -4.27 10.32 -16.95
CA VAL A 122 -3.54 10.05 -18.21
C VAL A 122 -2.61 8.85 -18.07
N GLN A 123 -1.90 8.74 -16.96
CA GLN A 123 -1.03 7.59 -16.72
C GLN A 123 -1.85 6.32 -16.50
N ALA A 124 -2.99 6.42 -15.83
CA ALA A 124 -3.87 5.30 -15.62
C ALA A 124 -4.42 4.72 -16.94
N GLU A 125 -4.89 5.57 -17.85
CA GLU A 125 -5.35 5.13 -19.17
C GLU A 125 -4.24 4.45 -19.98
N LYS A 126 -2.99 4.91 -19.88
CA LYS A 126 -1.84 4.22 -20.49
C LYS A 126 -1.62 2.84 -19.88
N LEU A 127 -1.59 2.75 -18.55
CA LEU A 127 -1.38 1.46 -17.87
C LEU A 127 -2.51 0.46 -18.17
N ILE A 128 -3.74 0.94 -18.29
CA ILE A 128 -4.89 0.14 -18.73
C ILE A 128 -4.69 -0.34 -20.18
N ALA A 129 -4.32 0.56 -21.08
CA ALA A 129 -4.16 0.24 -22.50
C ALA A 129 -2.98 -0.71 -22.76
N ASP A 130 -1.84 -0.48 -22.10
CA ASP A 130 -0.59 -1.20 -22.34
C ASP A 130 -0.57 -2.56 -21.64
N TYR A 131 -1.20 -2.66 -20.46
CA TYR A 131 -1.07 -3.82 -19.59
C TYR A 131 -2.40 -4.48 -19.21
N GLY A 132 -3.54 -3.95 -19.64
CA GLY A 132 -4.85 -4.52 -19.31
C GLY A 132 -5.21 -4.39 -17.83
N LEU A 133 -4.61 -3.43 -17.11
CA LEU A 133 -5.07 -3.08 -15.76
C LEU A 133 -6.50 -2.52 -15.82
N SER A 134 -7.12 -2.34 -14.66
CA SER A 134 -8.48 -1.80 -14.56
C SER A 134 -8.58 -0.82 -13.42
N TYR A 135 -9.47 0.16 -13.55
CA TYR A 135 -9.89 0.97 -12.42
C TYR A 135 -10.47 0.08 -11.33
N PHE A 136 -10.09 0.36 -10.09
CA PHE A 136 -10.64 -0.36 -8.96
C PHE A 136 -12.13 -0.06 -8.82
N GLU A 137 -12.96 -1.11 -8.86
CA GLU A 137 -14.42 -0.99 -8.95
C GLU A 137 -15.06 -0.20 -7.78
N LYS A 138 -14.36 -0.14 -6.64
CA LYS A 138 -14.84 0.51 -5.40
C LYS A 138 -14.29 1.92 -5.22
N ASN A 139 -13.58 2.44 -6.22
CA ASN A 139 -13.09 3.80 -6.24
C ASN A 139 -13.71 4.57 -7.41
N GLU A 140 -14.25 5.75 -7.12
CA GLU A 140 -14.59 6.74 -8.16
C GLU A 140 -13.31 7.53 -8.49
N PRO A 141 -12.74 7.38 -9.69
CA PRO A 141 -11.49 8.03 -10.05
C PRO A 141 -11.70 9.54 -10.26
N THR A 142 -10.69 10.32 -9.87
CA THR A 142 -10.64 11.77 -10.05
C THR A 142 -9.29 12.18 -10.62
N GLU A 143 -9.18 13.41 -11.12
CA GLU A 143 -7.89 13.97 -11.58
C GLU A 143 -6.81 14.00 -10.49
N GLN A 144 -7.18 13.97 -9.20
CA GLN A 144 -6.24 14.07 -8.07
C GLN A 144 -5.95 12.75 -7.37
N PHE A 145 -6.80 11.75 -7.57
CA PHE A 145 -6.77 10.48 -6.85
C PHE A 145 -7.54 9.42 -7.63
N LEU A 146 -6.90 8.27 -7.84
CA LEU A 146 -7.53 7.06 -8.34
C LEU A 146 -6.79 5.82 -7.84
N ALA A 147 -7.45 4.67 -7.90
CA ALA A 147 -6.87 3.36 -7.65
C ALA A 147 -6.95 2.46 -8.89
N LEU A 148 -5.84 1.82 -9.25
CA LEU A 148 -5.77 0.82 -10.33
C LEU A 148 -5.45 -0.57 -9.77
N GLY A 149 -6.20 -1.58 -10.20
CA GLY A 149 -6.04 -2.97 -9.78
C GLY A 149 -7.30 -3.52 -9.10
N ASP A 150 -7.11 -4.44 -8.17
CA ASP A 150 -8.18 -5.09 -7.42
C ASP A 150 -7.85 -5.20 -5.92
N ASP A 151 -8.71 -5.89 -5.14
CA ASP A 151 -8.51 -6.04 -3.69
C ASP A 151 -7.16 -6.70 -3.32
N HIS A 152 -6.54 -7.45 -4.22
CA HIS A 152 -5.25 -8.10 -3.99
C HIS A 152 -4.06 -7.18 -4.29
N GLY A 153 -4.22 -6.09 -5.02
CA GLY A 153 -3.10 -5.19 -5.32
C GLY A 153 -3.56 -3.94 -6.06
N LEU A 154 -3.25 -2.78 -5.47
CA LEU A 154 -3.61 -1.47 -6.00
C LEU A 154 -2.41 -0.57 -6.18
N LEU A 155 -2.38 0.16 -7.30
CA LEU A 155 -1.65 1.41 -7.41
C LEU A 155 -2.55 2.54 -6.95
N ILE A 156 -2.13 3.27 -5.92
CA ILE A 156 -2.83 4.45 -5.42
C ILE A 156 -2.19 5.68 -6.07
N MET A 157 -2.78 6.15 -7.16
CA MET A 157 -2.21 7.22 -7.97
C MET A 157 -2.76 8.57 -7.53
N VAL A 158 -1.87 9.49 -7.16
CA VAL A 158 -2.23 10.81 -6.62
C VAL A 158 -1.43 11.94 -7.26
N THR A 159 -2.04 13.13 -7.34
CA THR A 159 -1.30 14.34 -7.69
C THR A 159 -0.36 14.78 -6.56
N PRO A 160 0.79 15.42 -6.89
CA PRO A 160 1.64 16.03 -5.88
C PRO A 160 0.87 17.00 -4.97
N ASN A 161 1.33 17.10 -3.73
CA ASN A 161 0.77 17.96 -2.67
C ASN A 161 -0.63 17.58 -2.16
N ARG A 162 -1.27 16.52 -2.69
CA ARG A 162 -2.41 15.91 -2.02
C ARG A 162 -1.93 15.25 -0.73
N ASN A 163 -2.61 15.47 0.39
CA ASN A 163 -2.21 14.82 1.64
C ASN A 163 -2.49 13.31 1.60
N TRP A 164 -1.56 12.52 2.13
CA TRP A 164 -1.77 11.11 2.40
C TRP A 164 -2.70 10.97 3.61
N TYR A 165 -3.89 10.44 3.40
CA TYR A 165 -4.82 10.13 4.50
C TYR A 165 -4.19 9.09 5.45
N PRO A 166 -4.40 9.17 6.78
CA PRO A 166 -5.14 10.20 7.53
C PRO A 166 -4.29 11.42 7.95
N THR A 167 -3.09 11.56 7.39
CA THR A 167 -2.11 12.56 7.80
C THR A 167 -2.30 13.90 7.09
N SER A 168 -1.53 14.91 7.52
CA SER A 168 -1.34 16.17 6.80
C SER A 168 -0.08 16.17 5.93
N ILE A 169 0.56 15.01 5.71
CA ILE A 169 1.79 14.92 4.93
C ILE A 169 1.43 14.95 3.45
N ALA A 170 1.95 15.97 2.76
CA ALA A 170 1.79 16.16 1.33
C ALA A 170 2.51 15.07 0.55
N ALA A 171 1.82 14.44 -0.41
CA ALA A 171 2.41 13.48 -1.32
C ALA A 171 3.46 14.15 -2.21
N GLN A 172 4.68 13.63 -2.18
CA GLN A 172 5.78 14.04 -3.03
C GLN A 172 6.30 12.84 -3.81
N PHE A 173 6.90 13.12 -4.97
CA PHE A 173 7.45 12.06 -5.80
C PHE A 173 8.59 11.32 -5.09
N THR A 174 8.51 9.99 -5.09
CA THR A 174 9.58 9.12 -4.62
C THR A 174 9.83 7.99 -5.64
N PRO A 175 11.09 7.69 -6.00
CA PRO A 175 11.40 6.62 -6.93
C PRO A 175 11.04 5.25 -6.36
N ALA A 176 10.38 4.41 -7.15
CA ALA A 176 10.04 3.04 -6.82
C ALA A 176 10.08 2.17 -8.07
N GLU A 177 10.53 0.94 -7.89
CA GLU A 177 10.38 -0.14 -8.87
C GLU A 177 9.21 -1.01 -8.41
N ILE A 178 8.18 -1.14 -9.25
CA ILE A 178 6.96 -1.87 -8.92
C ILE A 178 6.79 -3.02 -9.91
N MET A 179 6.70 -4.24 -9.39
CA MET A 179 6.35 -5.41 -10.20
C MET A 179 4.93 -5.85 -9.87
N ILE A 180 4.08 -5.91 -10.88
CA ILE A 180 2.69 -6.35 -10.77
C ILE A 180 2.57 -7.69 -11.46
N GLU A 181 2.04 -8.69 -10.74
CA GLU A 181 1.76 -10.02 -11.27
C GLU A 181 0.26 -10.31 -11.18
N SER A 182 -0.36 -10.65 -12.30
CA SER A 182 -1.76 -11.07 -12.36
C SER A 182 -1.97 -12.10 -13.47
N ASN A 183 -2.27 -13.35 -13.09
CA ASN A 183 -2.35 -14.47 -14.02
C ASN A 183 -1.05 -14.65 -14.85
N GLU A 184 -1.10 -14.47 -16.17
CA GLU A 184 0.07 -14.54 -17.06
C GLU A 184 0.74 -13.16 -17.27
N LEU A 185 0.17 -12.09 -16.70
CA LEU A 185 0.70 -10.74 -16.80
C LEU A 185 1.77 -10.51 -15.73
N VAL A 186 2.96 -10.09 -16.18
CA VAL A 186 4.01 -9.53 -15.32
C VAL A 186 4.41 -8.18 -15.88
N VAL A 187 4.17 -7.12 -15.12
CA VAL A 187 4.50 -5.74 -15.48
C VAL A 187 5.58 -5.23 -14.54
N SER A 188 6.60 -4.60 -15.10
CA SER A 188 7.59 -3.85 -14.35
C SER A 188 7.40 -2.37 -14.64
N LEU A 189 7.20 -1.57 -13.59
CA LEU A 189 7.02 -0.13 -13.67
C LEU A 189 8.12 0.57 -12.90
N LEU A 190 8.70 1.60 -13.50
CA LEU A 190 9.52 2.57 -12.78
C LEU A 190 8.64 3.79 -12.52
N SER A 191 8.48 4.21 -11.26
CA SER A 191 7.62 5.37 -10.95
C SER A 191 8.10 6.65 -11.66
N GLU A 192 9.38 6.74 -12.01
CA GLU A 192 9.96 7.82 -12.80
C GLU A 192 9.33 7.95 -14.21
N GLU A 193 8.90 6.84 -14.81
CA GLU A 193 8.24 6.82 -16.12
C GLU A 193 6.78 7.32 -16.06
N LEU A 194 6.22 7.37 -14.85
CA LEU A 194 4.85 7.80 -14.57
C LEU A 194 4.79 9.27 -14.12
N LYS A 195 5.92 9.93 -13.89
CA LYS A 195 5.97 11.30 -13.36
C LYS A 195 5.18 12.31 -14.21
#